data_AF-A0A7S2JIS8-F1
#
_entry.id   AF-A0A7S2JIS8-F1
#
_cell.length_a   1.000
_cell.length_b   1.000
_cell.length_c   1.000
_cell.angle_alpha   90.00
_cell.angle_beta   90.00
_cell.angle_gamma   90.00
#
_symmetry.space_group_name_H-M   'P 1'
#
loop_
_entity.id
_entity.type
_entity.pdbx_description
1 polymer ?
#
loop_
_entity_poly.entity_id
_entity_poly.type
_entity_poly.pdbx_seq_one_letter_code
_entity_poly.pdbx_strand_id
1 'polypeptide(L)'
;QQRQLLRLGLSLAGSSLFLGDGSAEGVCFDAEGFLLDESKARKKVGNKFGRDVVVALLVNLDPASPNANTMSLFFNGQRATPPQPIPDRLLGKPLFPTVTYKNVTVQLNFGPAPLAPLPFRCHMLGGAAAADVEPAPAAAPDGAKPEVLFPVGLPDQGYFDWVDAFLQKNPDYMELSDRSIAAWAQKSGVVSTKVGA
;
A
#
# COMPACT_ATOMS: atom_id res chain seq x y z
N GLN A 1 23.34 3.52 -8.62
CA GLN A 1 22.91 2.33 -7.87
C GLN A 1 21.39 2.31 -7.85
N GLN A 2 20.74 1.20 -8.23
CA GLN A 2 19.27 1.11 -8.18
C GLN A 2 18.81 1.19 -6.71
N ARG A 3 17.86 2.08 -6.42
CA ARG A 3 17.36 2.29 -5.06
C ARG A 3 16.48 1.11 -4.64
N GLN A 4 16.79 0.54 -3.48
CA GLN A 4 15.95 -0.44 -2.80
C GLN A 4 14.81 0.28 -2.09
N LEU A 5 13.57 -0.14 -2.34
CA LEU A 5 12.39 0.44 -1.70
C LEU A 5 11.49 -0.67 -1.17
N LEU A 6 11.06 -0.51 0.07
CA LEU A 6 10.02 -1.29 0.69
C LEU A 6 9.17 -0.33 1.52
N ARG A 7 7.86 -0.40 1.32
CA ARG A 7 6.84 0.28 2.10
C ARG A 7 5.83 -0.75 2.58
N LEU A 8 5.45 -0.64 3.84
CA LEU A 8 4.54 -1.54 4.52
C LEU A 8 3.57 -0.70 5.34
N GLY A 9 2.27 -0.93 5.18
CA GLY A 9 1.26 -0.09 5.81
C GLY A 9 -0.15 -0.61 5.62
N LEU A 10 -1.09 0.30 5.79
CA LEU A 10 -2.53 0.06 5.63
C LEU A 10 -3.09 0.92 4.52
N SER A 11 -4.05 0.40 3.80
CA SER A 11 -4.85 1.17 2.85
C SER A 11 -6.31 0.71 2.79
N LEU A 12 -7.16 1.51 2.15
CA LEU A 12 -8.58 1.18 1.91
C LEU A 12 -8.75 0.38 0.61
N ALA A 13 -9.90 -0.26 0.46
CA ALA A 13 -10.28 -0.90 -0.81
C ALA A 13 -10.28 0.14 -1.96
N GLY A 14 -9.80 -0.26 -3.14
CA GLY A 14 -9.72 0.62 -4.31
C GLY A 14 -8.59 1.65 -4.28
N SER A 15 -7.80 1.70 -3.20
CA SER A 15 -6.68 2.63 -3.08
C SER A 15 -5.55 2.33 -4.07
N SER A 16 -4.70 3.34 -4.28
CA SER A 16 -3.47 3.21 -5.05
C SER A 16 -2.59 2.05 -4.54
N LEU A 17 -2.09 1.22 -5.45
CA LEU A 17 -1.11 0.17 -5.15
C LEU A 17 0.25 0.72 -4.67
N PHE A 18 0.46 2.03 -4.81
CA PHE A 18 1.66 2.73 -4.37
C PHE A 18 1.44 3.42 -3.04
N LEU A 19 1.80 2.74 -1.95
CA LEU A 19 1.80 3.37 -0.63
C LEU A 19 2.70 4.60 -0.61
N GLY A 20 2.27 5.68 0.05
CA GLY A 20 3.04 6.92 0.18
C GLY A 20 3.10 7.76 -1.11
N ASP A 21 2.13 7.61 -2.01
CA ASP A 21 1.96 8.47 -3.18
C ASP A 21 1.21 9.80 -2.88
N GLY A 22 0.78 9.97 -1.62
CA GLY A 22 0.01 11.11 -1.13
C GLY A 22 -1.50 10.90 -1.16
N SER A 23 -1.99 9.69 -1.46
CA SER A 23 -3.41 9.35 -1.28
C SER A 23 -3.81 9.46 0.20
N ALA A 24 -5.02 9.97 0.44
CA ALA A 24 -5.68 9.97 1.75
C ALA A 24 -6.09 8.55 2.20
N GLU A 25 -6.08 7.58 1.29
CA GLU A 25 -6.60 6.23 1.52
C GLU A 25 -5.54 5.25 2.03
N GLY A 26 -4.35 5.74 2.41
CA GLY A 26 -3.30 4.91 2.96
C GLY A 26 -2.35 5.64 3.88
N VAL A 27 -1.63 4.86 4.67
CA VAL A 27 -0.56 5.30 5.57
C VAL A 27 0.48 4.18 5.64
N CYS A 28 1.77 4.50 5.63
CA CYS A 28 2.81 3.47 5.59
C CYS A 28 4.11 3.85 6.26
N PHE A 29 4.88 2.84 6.63
CA PHE A 29 6.29 2.97 6.95
C PHE A 29 7.14 2.66 5.72
N ASP A 30 8.30 3.29 5.58
CA ASP A 30 9.33 2.90 4.61
C ASP A 30 10.55 2.23 5.28
N ALA A 31 11.35 1.56 4.47
CA ALA A 31 12.58 0.90 4.92
C ALA A 31 13.65 1.84 5.50
N GLU A 32 13.52 3.15 5.28
CA GLU A 32 14.42 4.16 5.83
C GLU A 32 13.98 4.63 7.22
N GLY A 33 12.87 4.10 7.75
CA GLY A 33 12.36 4.38 9.09
C GLY A 33 11.45 5.61 9.15
N PHE A 34 10.86 6.01 8.03
CA PHE A 34 9.90 7.11 7.97
C PHE A 34 8.47 6.59 7.92
N LEU A 35 7.55 7.34 8.53
CA LEU A 35 6.11 7.26 8.31
C LEU A 35 5.74 8.24 7.20
N LEU A 36 4.92 7.78 6.25
CA LEU A 36 4.39 8.56 5.15
C LEU A 36 2.86 8.51 5.19
N ASP A 37 2.27 9.68 4.97
CA ASP A 37 0.83 9.91 4.99
C ASP A 37 0.40 10.79 3.79
N GLU A 38 -0.86 11.21 3.73
CA GLU A 38 -1.42 12.02 2.63
C GLU A 38 -0.63 13.30 2.34
N SER A 39 -0.03 13.91 3.38
CA SER A 39 0.75 15.15 3.28
C SER A 39 2.05 15.00 2.47
N LYS A 40 2.44 13.77 2.10
CA LYS A 40 3.76 13.40 1.53
C LYS A 40 4.95 13.75 2.44
N ALA A 41 4.70 14.33 3.62
CA ALA A 41 5.72 14.63 4.60
C ALA A 41 6.26 13.33 5.18
N ARG A 42 7.59 13.21 5.23
CA ARG A 42 8.27 12.04 5.79
C ARG A 42 8.57 12.32 7.26
N LYS A 43 7.84 11.67 8.16
CA LYS A 43 8.10 11.76 9.61
C LYS A 43 9.06 10.66 10.03
N LYS A 44 10.24 11.00 10.55
CA LYS A 44 11.20 9.99 11.06
C LYS A 44 10.65 9.39 12.35
N VAL A 45 10.40 8.08 12.36
CA VAL A 45 9.78 7.37 13.50
C VAL A 45 10.52 6.11 13.93
N GLY A 46 11.53 5.68 13.17
CA GLY A 46 12.33 4.51 13.53
C GLY A 46 13.64 4.42 12.77
N ASN A 47 14.32 3.29 12.96
CA ASN A 47 15.59 3.00 12.31
C ASN A 47 15.41 2.44 10.90
N LYS A 48 16.42 2.65 10.07
CA LYS A 48 16.53 1.98 8.77
C LYS A 48 16.75 0.49 8.98
N PHE A 49 16.17 -0.35 8.11
CA PHE A 49 16.48 -1.77 8.05
C PHE A 49 16.93 -2.18 6.64
N GLY A 50 17.48 -3.38 6.54
CA GLY A 50 18.04 -3.93 5.31
C GLY A 50 17.57 -5.36 5.05
N ARG A 51 18.41 -6.14 4.36
CA ARG A 51 18.16 -7.55 4.09
C ARG A 51 18.10 -8.40 5.36
N ASP A 52 17.51 -9.59 5.24
CA ASP A 52 17.50 -10.64 6.26
C ASP A 52 16.86 -10.20 7.60
N VAL A 53 15.88 -9.28 7.53
CA VAL A 53 15.12 -8.79 8.67
C VAL A 53 13.68 -9.28 8.57
N VAL A 54 13.18 -9.89 9.65
CA VAL A 54 11.75 -10.14 9.82
C VAL A 54 11.10 -8.84 10.29
N VAL A 55 10.21 -8.28 9.46
CA VAL A 55 9.44 -7.08 9.79
C VAL A 55 8.00 -7.49 10.10
N ALA A 56 7.53 -7.18 11.31
CA ALA A 56 6.12 -7.31 11.65
C ALA A 56 5.46 -5.93 11.70
N LEU A 57 4.35 -5.77 10.97
CA LEU A 57 3.42 -4.65 11.16
C LEU A 57 2.39 -5.07 12.20
N LEU A 58 2.45 -4.42 13.37
CA LEU A 58 1.42 -4.56 14.40
C LEU A 58 0.37 -3.48 14.17
N VAL A 59 -0.89 -3.89 14.01
CA VAL A 59 -2.07 -3.02 14.04
C VAL A 59 -2.79 -3.27 15.34
N ASN A 60 -3.03 -2.22 16.12
CA ASN A 60 -3.66 -2.32 17.43
C ASN A 60 -4.99 -1.57 17.40
N LEU A 61 -6.08 -2.33 17.26
CA LEU A 61 -7.45 -1.83 17.26
C LEU A 61 -8.18 -2.15 18.59
N ASP A 62 -7.49 -2.75 19.56
CA ASP A 62 -8.10 -3.10 20.85
C ASP A 62 -8.37 -1.83 21.67
N PRO A 63 -9.65 -1.49 21.94
CA PRO A 63 -10.01 -0.28 22.68
C PRO A 63 -9.57 -0.34 24.15
N ALA A 64 -9.31 -1.54 24.70
CA ALA A 64 -8.83 -1.70 26.07
C ALA A 64 -7.31 -1.47 26.20
N SER A 65 -6.58 -1.45 25.08
CA SER A 65 -5.14 -1.24 25.10
C SER A 65 -4.78 0.25 25.24
N PRO A 66 -3.72 0.60 25.99
CA PRO A 66 -3.24 1.98 26.11
C PRO A 66 -2.73 2.57 24.77
N ASN A 67 -2.48 1.72 23.78
CA ASN A 67 -2.08 2.11 22.42
C ASN A 67 -3.17 1.80 21.39
N ALA A 68 -4.45 1.90 21.77
CA ALA A 68 -5.57 1.71 20.85
C ALA A 68 -5.45 2.60 19.60
N ASN A 69 -5.91 2.10 18.45
CA ASN A 69 -5.90 2.78 17.16
C ASN A 69 -4.49 3.20 16.68
N THR A 70 -3.51 2.34 16.89
CA THR A 70 -2.12 2.59 16.46
C THR A 70 -1.57 1.49 15.57
N MET A 71 -0.50 1.82 14.84
CA MET A 71 0.36 0.86 14.17
C MET A 71 1.83 1.04 14.55
N SER A 72 2.59 -0.05 14.53
CA SER A 72 4.03 -0.02 14.80
C SER A 72 4.77 -1.15 14.10
N LEU A 73 6.08 -0.98 13.93
CA LEU A 73 6.95 -1.99 13.37
C LEU A 73 7.74 -2.69 14.47
N PHE A 74 7.96 -3.98 14.26
CA PHE A 74 8.92 -4.79 15.00
C PHE A 74 9.92 -5.40 14.03
N PHE A 75 11.20 -5.36 14.38
CA PHE A 75 12.27 -6.02 13.65
C PHE A 75 12.78 -7.19 14.47
N ASN A 76 12.73 -8.40 13.91
CA ASN A 76 13.18 -9.63 14.57
C ASN A 76 12.57 -9.80 15.98
N GLY A 77 11.28 -9.47 16.12
CA GLY A 77 10.56 -9.58 17.39
C GLY A 77 10.72 -8.39 18.34
N GLN A 78 11.63 -7.44 18.08
CA GLN A 78 11.85 -6.26 18.92
C GLN A 78 11.17 -5.02 18.35
N ARG A 79 10.60 -4.18 19.22
CA ARG A 79 9.92 -2.95 18.80
C ARG A 79 10.90 -2.01 18.10
N ALA A 80 10.57 -1.61 16.88
CA ALA A 80 11.41 -0.76 16.03
C ALA A 80 10.88 0.67 15.86
N THR A 81 9.57 0.88 16.04
CA THR A 81 8.94 2.20 16.06
C THR A 81 8.05 2.37 17.29
N PRO A 82 7.92 3.59 17.84
CA PRO A 82 6.86 3.88 18.79
C PRO A 82 5.49 3.74 18.09
N PRO A 83 4.41 3.41 18.83
CA PRO A 83 3.06 3.41 18.28
C PRO A 83 2.76 4.71 17.53
N GLN A 84 2.40 4.60 16.26
CA GLN A 84 1.94 5.73 15.44
C GLN A 84 0.42 5.66 15.34
N PRO A 85 -0.30 6.77 15.56
CA PRO A 85 -1.75 6.80 15.40
C PRO A 85 -2.11 6.45 13.96
N ILE A 86 -3.14 5.62 13.81
CA ILE A 86 -3.80 5.41 12.51
C ILE A 86 -4.61 6.70 12.25
N PRO A 87 -4.49 7.32 11.06
CA PRO A 87 -5.27 8.52 10.74
C PRO A 87 -6.77 8.29 10.88
N ASP A 88 -7.49 9.25 11.48
CA ASP A 88 -8.95 9.14 11.75
C ASP A 88 -9.75 8.79 10.50
N ARG A 89 -9.34 9.27 9.33
CA ARG A 89 -9.96 8.99 8.03
C ARG A 89 -9.90 7.51 7.60
N LEU A 90 -9.05 6.71 8.22
CA LEU A 90 -8.94 5.27 8.02
C LEU A 90 -9.67 4.47 9.11
N LEU A 91 -9.92 5.06 10.28
CA LEU A 91 -10.57 4.36 11.40
C LEU A 91 -12.03 4.03 11.07
N GLY A 92 -12.49 2.87 11.55
CA GLY A 92 -13.85 2.36 11.31
C GLY A 92 -14.11 1.84 9.90
N LYS A 93 -13.09 1.83 9.02
CA LYS A 93 -13.17 1.26 7.67
C LYS A 93 -12.36 -0.04 7.59
N PRO A 94 -12.70 -0.97 6.68
CA PRO A 94 -11.86 -2.13 6.42
C PRO A 94 -10.44 -1.72 6.00
N LEU A 95 -9.44 -2.20 6.74
CA LEU A 95 -8.02 -1.89 6.53
C LEU A 95 -7.33 -3.07 5.86
N PHE A 96 -6.68 -2.82 4.73
CA PHE A 96 -5.92 -3.82 3.98
C PHE A 96 -4.43 -3.66 4.26
N PRO A 97 -3.72 -4.71 4.70
CA PRO A 97 -2.27 -4.69 4.75
C PRO A 97 -1.73 -4.59 3.33
N THR A 98 -0.98 -3.51 3.06
CA THR A 98 -0.46 -3.22 1.73
C THR A 98 1.07 -3.19 1.77
N VAL A 99 1.68 -3.77 0.74
CA VAL A 99 3.14 -3.85 0.60
C VAL A 99 3.53 -3.36 -0.78
N THR A 100 4.31 -2.28 -0.84
CA THR A 100 4.89 -1.77 -2.09
C THR A 100 6.40 -1.95 -2.03
N TYR A 101 6.99 -2.57 -3.04
CA TYR A 101 8.42 -2.86 -3.04
C TYR A 101 9.05 -2.71 -4.42
N LYS A 102 10.35 -2.42 -4.45
CA LYS A 102 11.13 -2.25 -5.68
C LYS A 102 12.56 -2.71 -5.45
N ASN A 103 13.06 -3.53 -6.37
CA ASN A 103 14.41 -4.12 -6.39
C ASN A 103 14.74 -5.05 -5.20
N VAL A 104 13.75 -5.42 -4.37
CA VAL A 104 13.87 -6.35 -3.24
C VAL A 104 12.99 -7.59 -3.45
N THR A 105 13.32 -8.68 -2.77
CA THR A 105 12.45 -9.85 -2.59
C THR A 105 11.78 -9.77 -1.23
N VAL A 106 10.47 -9.99 -1.17
CA VAL A 106 9.69 -9.96 0.08
C VAL A 106 8.92 -11.27 0.18
N GLN A 107 9.01 -11.92 1.35
CA GLN A 107 8.15 -13.04 1.71
C GLN A 107 7.08 -12.54 2.69
N LEU A 108 5.81 -12.79 2.37
CA LEU A 108 4.69 -12.45 3.25
C LEU A 108 4.35 -13.66 4.12
N ASN A 109 4.11 -13.42 5.40
CA ASN A 109 3.59 -14.42 6.33
C ASN A 109 2.38 -13.84 7.06
N PHE A 110 1.20 -14.37 6.75
CA PHE A 110 -0.04 -13.98 7.39
C PHE A 110 -0.46 -14.93 8.52
N GLY A 111 0.30 -15.98 8.84
CA GLY A 111 0.00 -16.89 9.94
C GLY A 111 0.22 -18.37 9.60
N PRO A 112 -0.01 -19.28 10.56
CA PRO A 112 -0.65 -19.01 11.86
C PRO A 112 0.30 -18.44 12.94
N ALA A 113 1.61 -18.57 12.79
CA ALA A 113 2.61 -18.08 13.75
C ALA A 113 3.50 -16.99 13.14
N PRO A 114 3.97 -16.00 13.94
CA PRO A 114 4.94 -15.02 13.46
C PRO A 114 6.31 -15.68 13.21
N LEU A 115 7.06 -15.18 12.22
CA LEU A 115 8.42 -15.70 11.92
C LEU A 115 9.43 -15.36 13.02
N ALA A 116 9.19 -14.27 13.75
CA ALA A 116 9.96 -13.88 14.93
C ALA A 116 9.00 -13.66 16.11
N PRO A 117 9.22 -14.28 17.28
CA PRO A 117 8.36 -14.10 18.45
C PRO A 117 8.26 -12.64 18.88
N LEU A 118 7.05 -12.17 19.18
CA LEU A 118 6.80 -10.86 19.76
C LEU A 118 6.80 -10.95 21.30
N PRO A 119 7.09 -9.85 22.03
CA PRO A 119 7.14 -9.85 23.50
C PRO A 119 5.75 -9.90 24.16
N PHE A 120 4.71 -10.16 23.39
CA PHE A 120 3.32 -10.27 23.82
C PHE A 120 2.58 -11.23 22.89
N ARG A 121 1.37 -11.63 23.27
CA ARG A 121 0.49 -12.45 22.45
C ARG A 121 -0.43 -11.55 21.63
N CYS A 122 -0.48 -11.77 20.32
CA CYS A 122 -1.46 -11.18 19.41
C CYS A 122 -1.85 -12.19 18.33
N HIS A 123 -2.95 -11.91 17.63
CA HIS A 123 -3.40 -12.73 16.52
C HIS A 123 -2.66 -12.34 15.24
N MET A 124 -2.29 -13.34 14.44
CA MET A 124 -1.86 -13.14 13.05
C MET A 124 -3.11 -12.96 12.17
N LEU A 125 -2.99 -12.24 11.05
CA LEU A 125 -4.14 -11.94 10.19
C LEU A 125 -4.87 -13.20 9.68
N GLY A 126 -4.13 -14.25 9.32
CA GLY A 126 -4.67 -15.53 8.89
C GLY A 126 -5.37 -16.34 9.99
N GLY A 127 -5.30 -15.87 11.24
CA GLY A 127 -6.08 -16.38 12.38
C GLY A 127 -6.93 -15.29 13.04
N ALA A 128 -7.22 -14.20 12.32
CA ALA A 128 -8.15 -13.17 12.79
C ALA A 128 -9.56 -13.76 12.90
N ALA A 129 -10.35 -13.27 13.87
CA ALA A 129 -11.71 -13.75 14.04
C ALA A 129 -12.59 -13.30 12.86
N ALA A 130 -13.58 -14.11 12.49
CA ALA A 130 -14.51 -13.78 11.40
C ALA A 130 -15.31 -12.49 11.65
N ALA A 131 -15.46 -12.07 12.92
CA ALA A 131 -16.08 -10.80 13.28
C ALA A 131 -15.18 -9.58 13.00
N ASP A 132 -13.87 -9.79 12.84
CA ASP A 132 -12.86 -8.73 12.66
C ASP A 132 -12.38 -8.62 11.20
N VAL A 133 -12.87 -9.50 10.31
CA VAL A 133 -12.49 -9.52 8.89
C VAL A 133 -13.72 -9.63 8.00
N GLU A 134 -13.68 -8.95 6.86
CA GLU A 134 -14.67 -9.12 5.80
C GLU A 134 -14.02 -9.92 4.65
N PRO A 135 -14.71 -10.93 4.10
CA PRO A 135 -14.23 -11.61 2.90
C PRO A 135 -14.17 -10.61 1.74
N ALA A 136 -13.02 -10.54 1.08
CA ALA A 136 -12.92 -9.77 -0.16
C ALA A 136 -13.93 -10.32 -1.19
N PRO A 137 -14.56 -9.46 -2.01
CA PRO A 137 -15.39 -9.91 -3.11
C PRO A 137 -14.64 -10.94 -3.96
N ALA A 138 -15.33 -12.01 -4.36
CA ALA A 138 -14.73 -13.00 -5.24
C ALA A 138 -14.20 -12.32 -6.51
N ALA A 139 -13.04 -12.75 -6.99
CA ALA A 139 -12.57 -12.36 -8.32
C ALA A 139 -13.66 -12.68 -9.35
N ALA A 140 -13.68 -11.93 -10.47
CA ALA A 140 -14.60 -12.19 -11.56
C ALA A 140 -14.64 -13.70 -11.89
N PRO A 141 -15.82 -14.28 -12.15
CA PRO A 141 -15.97 -15.72 -12.31
C PRO A 141 -14.94 -16.30 -13.28
N ASP A 142 -14.40 -17.47 -12.96
CA ASP A 142 -13.48 -18.20 -13.83
C ASP A 142 -14.05 -18.26 -15.26
N GLY A 143 -13.32 -17.68 -16.22
CA GLY A 143 -13.73 -17.63 -17.64
C GLY A 143 -14.32 -16.30 -18.11
N ALA A 144 -14.49 -15.29 -17.25
CA ALA A 144 -14.76 -13.92 -17.69
C ALA A 144 -13.59 -13.41 -18.53
N LYS A 145 -13.83 -13.18 -19.83
CA LYS A 145 -12.81 -12.61 -20.72
C LYS A 145 -12.60 -11.14 -20.34
N PRO A 146 -11.35 -10.67 -20.16
CA PRO A 146 -11.10 -9.27 -19.92
C PRO A 146 -11.60 -8.46 -21.12
N GLU A 147 -12.35 -7.40 -20.85
CA GLU A 147 -12.80 -6.47 -21.86
C GLU A 147 -11.67 -5.48 -22.15
N VAL A 148 -11.36 -5.28 -23.44
CA VAL A 148 -10.36 -4.31 -23.89
C VAL A 148 -11.04 -3.33 -24.82
N LEU A 149 -11.09 -2.07 -24.43
CA LEU A 149 -11.58 -0.99 -25.26
C LEU A 149 -10.40 -0.29 -25.94
N PHE A 150 -10.40 -0.26 -27.26
CA PHE A 150 -9.39 0.45 -28.05
C PHE A 150 -10.04 1.66 -28.74
N PRO A 151 -10.07 2.84 -28.08
CA PRO A 151 -10.66 4.02 -28.66
C PRO A 151 -9.77 4.57 -29.78
N VAL A 152 -10.38 4.88 -30.93
CA VAL A 152 -9.72 5.49 -32.09
C VAL A 152 -10.17 6.96 -32.15
N GLY A 153 -9.25 7.87 -31.90
CA GLY A 153 -9.47 9.32 -31.99
C GLY A 153 -8.72 9.94 -33.16
N LEU A 154 -9.23 11.07 -33.66
CA LEU A 154 -8.47 11.93 -34.55
C LEU A 154 -7.45 12.75 -33.72
N PRO A 155 -6.24 13.01 -34.24
CA PRO A 155 -5.29 13.89 -33.58
C PRO A 155 -5.90 15.25 -33.23
N ASP A 156 -5.60 15.75 -32.04
CA ASP A 156 -6.03 17.06 -31.52
C ASP A 156 -7.56 17.29 -31.41
N GLN A 157 -8.37 16.23 -31.46
CA GLN A 157 -9.84 16.29 -31.36
C GLN A 157 -10.36 15.85 -29.98
N GLY A 158 -9.64 16.16 -28.89
CA GLY A 158 -10.11 15.88 -27.52
C GLY A 158 -10.16 14.40 -27.14
N TYR A 159 -9.29 13.57 -27.73
CA TYR A 159 -9.22 12.13 -27.44
C TYR A 159 -9.06 11.85 -25.93
N PHE A 160 -8.15 12.54 -25.26
CA PHE A 160 -7.92 12.35 -23.82
C PHE A 160 -9.05 12.89 -22.96
N ASP A 161 -9.75 13.95 -23.38
CA ASP A 161 -10.93 14.45 -22.69
C ASP A 161 -12.06 13.40 -22.70
N TRP A 162 -12.23 12.70 -23.83
CA TRP A 162 -13.15 11.59 -23.93
C TRP A 162 -12.72 10.41 -23.06
N VAL A 163 -11.43 10.05 -23.05
CA VAL A 163 -10.90 8.98 -22.17
C VAL A 163 -11.16 9.31 -20.70
N ASP A 164 -10.91 10.54 -20.27
CA ASP A 164 -11.16 11.00 -18.90
C ASP A 164 -12.65 10.92 -18.54
N ALA A 165 -13.53 11.38 -19.44
CA ALA A 165 -14.97 11.28 -19.26
C ALA A 165 -15.48 9.82 -19.26
N PHE A 166 -14.85 8.93 -20.03
CA PHE A 166 -15.17 7.51 -20.06
C PHE A 166 -14.79 6.84 -18.74
N LEU A 167 -13.58 7.07 -18.23
CA LEU A 167 -13.10 6.49 -16.97
C LEU A 167 -13.91 6.99 -15.76
N GLN A 168 -14.35 8.25 -15.77
CA GLN A 168 -15.25 8.77 -14.73
C GLN A 168 -16.59 8.02 -14.69
N LYS A 169 -17.10 7.58 -15.84
CA LYS A 169 -18.35 6.83 -15.95
C LYS A 169 -18.16 5.32 -15.75
N ASN A 170 -16.95 4.81 -15.99
CA ASN A 170 -16.60 3.39 -15.95
C ASN A 170 -15.35 3.21 -15.08
N PRO A 171 -15.46 3.34 -13.75
CA PRO A 171 -14.31 3.33 -12.84
C PRO A 171 -13.57 1.97 -12.79
N ASP A 172 -14.21 0.90 -13.27
CA ASP A 172 -13.62 -0.44 -13.33
C ASP A 172 -12.62 -0.61 -14.49
N TYR A 173 -12.56 0.35 -15.41
CA TYR A 173 -11.61 0.34 -16.51
C TYR A 173 -10.27 0.96 -16.09
N MET A 174 -9.18 0.35 -16.55
CA MET A 174 -7.83 0.87 -16.36
C MET A 174 -7.28 1.43 -17.67
N GLU A 175 -6.82 2.67 -17.65
CA GLU A 175 -6.18 3.29 -18.82
C GLU A 175 -4.79 2.70 -19.08
N LEU A 176 -4.56 2.25 -20.33
CA LEU A 176 -3.25 1.81 -20.81
C LEU A 176 -2.76 2.77 -21.92
N SER A 177 -2.05 3.83 -21.54
CA SER A 177 -1.54 4.86 -22.45
C SER A 177 -0.16 5.34 -22.00
N ASP A 178 0.54 6.11 -22.84
CA ASP A 178 1.83 6.70 -22.47
C ASP A 178 1.73 7.59 -21.23
N ARG A 179 0.64 8.36 -21.06
CA ARG A 179 0.45 9.21 -19.86
C ARG A 179 0.19 8.36 -18.61
N SER A 180 -0.57 7.26 -18.73
CA SER A 180 -0.83 6.39 -17.59
C SER A 180 0.42 5.59 -17.19
N ILE A 181 1.20 5.13 -18.16
CA ILE A 181 2.50 4.47 -17.95
C ILE A 181 3.51 5.44 -17.34
N ALA A 182 3.59 6.68 -17.82
CA ALA A 182 4.48 7.70 -17.25
C ALA A 182 4.10 8.03 -15.80
N ALA A 183 2.80 8.18 -15.50
CA ALA A 183 2.31 8.38 -14.14
C ALA A 183 2.64 7.19 -13.23
N TRP A 184 2.45 5.96 -13.71
CA TRP A 184 2.83 4.73 -13.01
C TRP A 184 4.35 4.67 -12.75
N ALA A 185 5.16 5.01 -13.75
CA ALA A 185 6.61 5.07 -13.62
C ALA A 185 7.04 6.09 -12.55
N GLN A 186 6.43 7.28 -12.54
CA GLN A 186 6.68 8.28 -11.51
C GLN A 186 6.29 7.79 -10.11
N LYS A 187 5.09 7.21 -9.95
CA LYS A 187 4.59 6.67 -8.68
C LYS A 187 5.45 5.50 -8.16
N SER A 188 5.96 4.65 -9.07
CA SER A 188 6.91 3.58 -8.75
C SER A 188 8.34 4.07 -8.48
N GLY A 189 8.56 5.39 -8.46
CA GLY A 189 9.85 6.00 -8.17
C GLY A 189 10.89 5.83 -9.28
N VAL A 190 10.45 5.75 -10.55
CA VAL A 190 11.32 5.99 -11.70
C VAL A 190 11.51 7.50 -11.80
N VAL A 191 12.71 7.96 -11.50
CA VAL A 191 13.08 9.37 -11.68
C VAL A 191 13.39 9.56 -13.16
N SER A 192 12.75 10.53 -13.80
CA SER A 192 13.17 10.98 -15.13
C SER A 192 14.65 11.35 -15.07
N THR A 193 15.51 10.53 -15.68
CA THR A 193 16.86 10.96 -16.01
C THR A 193 16.67 12.13 -16.97
N LYS A 194 17.07 13.33 -16.55
CA LYS A 194 17.32 14.41 -17.50
C LYS A 194 18.20 13.82 -18.60
N VAL A 195 17.63 13.60 -19.77
CA VAL A 195 18.42 13.37 -20.97
C VAL A 195 19.18 14.67 -21.15
N GLY A 196 20.51 14.60 -21.05
CA GLY A 196 21.37 15.77 -21.17
C GLY A 196 21.03 16.53 -22.44
N ALA A 197 20.81 17.83 -22.29
CA ALA A 197 21.03 18.79 -23.37
C ALA A 197 22.52 19.06 -23.47
#